data_AF-A0A836I3J3-F1
#
_entry.id   AF-A0A836I3J3-F1
#
_cell.length_a   1.000
_cell.length_b   1.000
_cell.length_c   1.000
_cell.angle_alpha   90.00
_cell.angle_beta   90.00
_cell.angle_gamma   90.00
#
_symmetry.space_group_name_H-M   'P 1'
#
loop_
_entity.id
_entity.type
_entity.pdbx_description
1 polymer ?
#
loop_
_entity_poly.entity_id
_entity_poly.type
_entity_poly.pdbx_seq_one_letter_code
_entity_poly.pdbx_strand_id
1 'polypeptide(L)'
;MLASHLWRLQTTSHPLSLERIFVINLDRRPDRWAAIQVVCARAGLPADRTERVPAVEGSLIDVDAAHRYGFVSALGLLRLKEPPEHRIWGMDLNKAALGCALSHIHLWARIAALGRVSNVSAEAPAEAPSKECFLVLEDDSTLVDDNDGDSGSPAAPPSPSFLDRLQRRVSRVPPDWELVYVSGLDTARQCPYMQVAEGVAHVPQYHRTTNAYLVTPRGARRLLATCVPLTFQLDTSMTMNVGYPPGVANSAHVKTLPHVLDPVCYTLQPPLMQQSAQLGTDIQQ
;
A
#
# COMPACT_ATOMS: atom_id res chain seq x y z
N MET A 1 49.51 -0.41 -0.32
CA MET A 1 48.61 0.66 -0.78
C MET A 1 47.68 0.08 -1.84
N LEU A 2 46.46 -0.28 -1.49
CA LEU A 2 45.39 -0.61 -2.43
C LEU A 2 44.12 0.05 -1.90
N ALA A 3 43.71 1.12 -2.57
CA ALA A 3 42.57 1.93 -2.19
C ALA A 3 41.26 1.20 -2.54
N SER A 4 40.37 1.07 -1.56
CA SER A 4 39.02 0.58 -1.77
C SER A 4 38.17 1.65 -2.45
N HIS A 5 37.70 1.37 -3.67
CA HIS A 5 36.69 2.18 -4.32
C HIS A 5 35.32 1.83 -3.73
N LEU A 6 34.94 2.55 -2.67
CA LEU A 6 33.56 2.66 -2.21
C LEU A 6 32.76 3.44 -3.28
N TRP A 7 31.96 2.73 -4.06
CA TRP A 7 30.90 3.34 -4.86
C TRP A 7 29.87 3.98 -3.91
N ARG A 8 30.01 5.28 -3.66
CA ARG A 8 28.89 6.09 -3.17
C ARG A 8 27.91 6.23 -4.33
N LEU A 9 26.82 5.48 -4.29
CA LEU A 9 25.62 5.80 -5.04
C LEU A 9 25.16 7.19 -4.58
N GLN A 10 25.44 8.21 -5.38
CA GLN A 10 24.81 9.51 -5.25
C GLN A 10 23.34 9.33 -5.65
N THR A 11 22.46 9.22 -4.67
CA THR A 11 21.02 9.26 -4.88
C THR A 11 20.63 10.69 -5.25
N THR A 12 20.49 10.98 -6.53
CA THR A 12 19.83 12.19 -7.02
C THR A 12 18.35 12.09 -6.66
N SER A 13 17.97 12.67 -5.53
CA SER A 13 16.58 12.61 -5.03
C SER A 13 15.69 13.52 -5.89
N HIS A 14 14.98 12.95 -6.84
CA HIS A 14 13.89 13.67 -7.50
C HIS A 14 12.68 13.80 -6.54
N PRO A 15 11.95 14.93 -6.57
CA PRO A 15 10.72 15.08 -5.82
C PRO A 15 9.71 13.99 -6.19
N LEU A 16 8.94 13.50 -5.22
CA LEU A 16 7.85 12.56 -5.44
C LEU A 16 6.77 13.29 -6.22
N SER A 17 6.50 12.88 -7.47
CA SER A 17 5.38 13.42 -8.22
C SER A 17 4.11 12.67 -7.83
N LEU A 18 3.37 13.25 -6.89
CA LEU A 18 2.06 12.76 -6.49
C LEU A 18 0.99 13.37 -7.41
N GLU A 19 0.51 12.59 -8.38
CA GLU A 19 -0.47 13.07 -9.37
C GLU A 19 -1.83 13.35 -8.74
N ARG A 20 -2.36 12.39 -7.97
CA ARG A 20 -3.61 12.52 -7.21
C ARG A 20 -3.56 11.73 -5.91
N ILE A 21 -4.44 12.12 -5.01
CA ILE A 21 -4.74 11.44 -3.76
C ILE A 21 -6.18 10.93 -3.86
N PHE A 22 -6.36 9.63 -3.72
CA PHE A 22 -7.68 9.01 -3.70
C PHE A 22 -8.03 8.58 -2.29
N VAL A 23 -9.25 8.88 -1.87
CA VAL A 23 -9.77 8.48 -0.57
C VAL A 23 -11.01 7.62 -0.75
N ILE A 24 -10.92 6.34 -0.44
CA ILE A 24 -12.01 5.38 -0.52
C ILE A 24 -12.92 5.58 0.70
N ASN A 25 -14.21 5.86 0.46
CA ASN A 25 -15.17 6.15 1.52
C ASN A 25 -16.57 5.69 1.11
N LEU A 26 -17.32 5.07 2.01
CA LEU A 26 -18.72 4.68 1.75
C LEU A 26 -19.64 5.92 1.68
N ASP A 27 -20.60 5.95 0.76
CA ASP A 27 -21.54 7.10 0.64
C ASP A 27 -22.35 7.34 1.92
N ARG A 28 -22.70 6.26 2.64
CA ARG A 28 -23.41 6.32 3.91
C ARG A 28 -22.56 6.78 5.10
N ARG A 29 -21.25 7.04 4.93
CA ARG A 29 -20.31 7.50 5.98
C ARG A 29 -19.77 8.91 5.71
N PRO A 30 -20.62 9.95 5.71
CA PRO A 30 -20.16 11.33 5.58
C PRO A 30 -19.36 11.80 6.81
N ASP A 31 -19.57 11.17 7.96
CA ASP A 31 -18.82 11.40 9.20
C ASP A 31 -17.34 11.01 9.04
N ARG A 32 -17.06 9.84 8.43
CA ARG A 32 -15.67 9.42 8.15
C ARG A 32 -15.03 10.28 7.08
N TRP A 33 -15.79 10.68 6.06
CA TRP A 33 -15.31 11.63 5.07
C TRP A 33 -14.85 12.95 5.70
N ALA A 34 -15.63 13.52 6.63
CA ALA A 34 -15.22 14.72 7.35
C ALA A 34 -13.95 14.47 8.20
N ALA A 35 -13.85 13.31 8.86
CA ALA A 35 -12.68 12.97 9.67
C ALA A 35 -11.39 12.83 8.83
N ILE A 36 -11.43 12.10 7.71
CA ILE A 36 -10.26 11.90 6.85
C ILE A 36 -9.83 13.21 6.16
N GLN A 37 -10.76 14.14 5.89
CA GLN A 37 -10.40 15.48 5.41
C GLN A 37 -9.55 16.26 6.42
N VAL A 38 -9.85 16.16 7.73
CA VAL A 38 -9.03 16.76 8.79
C VAL A 38 -7.64 16.12 8.83
N VAL A 39 -7.57 14.79 8.68
CA VAL A 39 -6.28 14.07 8.60
C VAL A 39 -5.47 14.53 7.38
N CYS A 40 -6.09 14.65 6.20
CA CYS A 40 -5.45 15.14 4.99
C CYS A 40 -4.90 16.56 5.16
N ALA A 41 -5.68 17.46 5.75
CA ALA A 41 -5.25 18.82 6.04
C ALA A 41 -4.05 18.86 7.01
N ARG A 42 -4.10 18.08 8.10
CA ARG A 42 -2.97 17.94 9.05
C ARG A 42 -1.72 17.35 8.38
N ALA A 43 -1.92 16.44 7.43
CA ALA A 43 -0.84 15.82 6.67
C ALA A 43 -0.21 16.76 5.63
N GLY A 44 -0.82 17.93 5.38
CA GLY A 44 -0.41 18.85 4.33
C GLY A 44 -0.81 18.39 2.92
N LEU A 45 -1.75 17.44 2.80
CA LEU A 45 -2.19 16.91 1.52
C LEU A 45 -3.04 17.95 0.76
N PRO A 46 -2.71 18.27 -0.50
CA PRO A 46 -3.42 19.29 -1.28
C PRO A 46 -4.86 18.90 -1.56
N ALA A 47 -5.80 19.76 -1.14
CA ALA A 47 -7.24 19.53 -1.31
C ALA A 47 -7.66 19.46 -2.80
N ASP A 48 -7.01 20.24 -3.66
CA ASP A 48 -7.25 20.26 -5.12
C ASP A 48 -6.80 18.97 -5.83
N ARG A 49 -5.95 18.17 -5.19
CA ARG A 49 -5.54 16.84 -5.68
C ARG A 49 -6.18 15.69 -4.92
N THR A 50 -6.97 15.97 -3.88
CA THR A 50 -7.62 14.96 -3.05
C THR A 50 -9.03 14.69 -3.57
N GLU A 51 -9.28 13.45 -3.94
CA GLU A 51 -10.53 13.02 -4.56
C GLU A 51 -11.17 11.89 -3.75
N ARG A 52 -12.44 12.07 -3.40
CA ARG A 52 -13.24 11.00 -2.81
C ARG A 52 -13.61 9.97 -3.87
N VAL A 53 -13.39 8.70 -3.56
CA VAL A 53 -13.81 7.55 -4.37
C VAL A 53 -14.92 6.82 -3.61
N PRO A 54 -16.13 6.68 -4.20
CA PRO A 54 -17.20 5.90 -3.59
C PRO A 54 -16.78 4.45 -3.39
N ALA A 55 -16.84 3.98 -2.13
CA ALA A 55 -16.59 2.59 -1.80
C ALA A 55 -17.81 1.72 -2.13
N VAL A 56 -17.56 0.45 -2.46
CA VAL A 56 -18.59 -0.58 -2.66
C VAL A 56 -19.09 -1.05 -1.31
N GLU A 57 -20.41 -0.96 -1.11
CA GLU A 57 -21.05 -1.42 0.11
C GLU A 57 -21.17 -2.96 0.12
N GLY A 58 -20.37 -3.61 0.96
CA GLY A 58 -20.31 -5.07 1.08
C GLY A 58 -21.66 -5.75 1.31
N SER A 59 -22.53 -5.15 2.14
CA SER A 59 -23.87 -5.68 2.44
C SER A 59 -24.76 -5.84 1.21
N LEU A 60 -24.55 -5.04 0.16
CA LEU A 60 -25.36 -5.02 -1.05
C LEU A 60 -24.84 -5.96 -2.15
N ILE A 61 -23.70 -6.63 -1.93
CA ILE A 61 -23.08 -7.47 -2.96
C ILE A 61 -23.82 -8.80 -3.11
N ASP A 62 -24.17 -9.13 -4.36
CA ASP A 62 -24.49 -10.47 -4.81
C ASP A 62 -23.18 -11.24 -5.07
N VAL A 63 -22.85 -12.16 -4.15
CA VAL A 63 -21.61 -12.96 -4.19
C VAL A 63 -21.58 -13.96 -5.35
N ASP A 64 -22.74 -14.45 -5.78
CA ASP A 64 -22.85 -15.38 -6.92
C ASP A 64 -22.64 -14.63 -8.23
N ALA A 65 -23.15 -13.40 -8.34
CA ALA A 65 -22.83 -12.52 -9.47
C ALA A 65 -21.33 -12.15 -9.49
N ALA A 66 -20.74 -11.80 -8.34
CA ALA A 66 -19.31 -11.49 -8.26
C ALA A 66 -18.42 -12.66 -8.72
N HIS A 67 -18.78 -13.89 -8.37
CA HIS A 67 -18.12 -15.09 -8.91
C HIS A 67 -18.34 -15.23 -10.43
N ARG A 68 -19.59 -15.13 -10.90
CA ARG A 68 -19.94 -15.28 -12.32
C ARG A 68 -19.20 -14.31 -13.23
N TYR A 69 -18.95 -13.08 -12.76
CA TYR A 69 -18.19 -12.07 -13.48
C TYR A 69 -16.66 -12.17 -13.28
N GLY A 70 -16.17 -13.18 -12.56
CA GLY A 70 -14.75 -13.47 -12.42
C GLY A 70 -14.02 -12.65 -11.36
N PHE A 71 -14.72 -11.89 -10.50
CA PHE A 71 -14.08 -11.16 -9.40
C PHE A 71 -13.74 -12.07 -8.22
N VAL A 72 -14.49 -13.15 -8.03
CA VAL A 72 -14.33 -14.10 -6.93
C VAL A 72 -14.06 -15.50 -7.50
N SER A 73 -13.08 -16.20 -6.95
CA SER A 73 -12.74 -17.56 -7.37
C SER A 73 -13.77 -18.56 -6.85
N ALA A 74 -13.79 -19.77 -7.39
CA ALA A 74 -14.68 -20.82 -6.88
C ALA A 74 -14.42 -21.11 -5.39
N LEU A 75 -13.16 -21.14 -4.96
CA LEU A 75 -12.79 -21.30 -3.56
C LEU A 75 -13.22 -20.09 -2.71
N GLY A 76 -13.01 -18.87 -3.21
CA GLY A 76 -13.47 -17.65 -2.53
C GLY A 76 -14.99 -17.63 -2.31
N LEU A 77 -15.77 -18.09 -3.30
CA LEU A 77 -17.22 -18.21 -3.18
C LEU A 77 -17.63 -19.25 -2.14
N LEU A 78 -16.97 -20.41 -2.13
CA LEU A 78 -17.21 -21.44 -1.10
C LEU A 78 -16.96 -20.88 0.30
N ARG A 79 -15.82 -20.20 0.51
CA ARG A 79 -15.48 -19.58 1.81
C ARG A 79 -16.46 -18.47 2.20
N LEU A 80 -16.94 -17.66 1.26
CA LEU A 80 -17.98 -16.64 1.51
C LEU A 80 -19.31 -17.24 2.00
N LYS A 81 -19.62 -18.47 1.59
CA LYS A 81 -20.85 -19.20 1.97
C LYS A 81 -20.70 -20.01 3.27
N GLU A 82 -19.47 -20.16 3.78
CA GLU A 82 -19.25 -20.81 5.07
C GLU A 82 -19.84 -19.98 6.23
N PRO A 83 -20.35 -20.64 7.28
CA PRO A 83 -20.72 -19.98 8.53
C PRO A 83 -19.55 -19.17 9.12
N PRO A 84 -19.80 -18.02 9.78
CA PRO A 84 -18.76 -17.18 10.36
C PRO A 84 -17.77 -17.91 11.28
N GLU A 85 -18.24 -18.89 12.05
CA GLU A 85 -17.45 -19.71 12.97
C GLU A 85 -16.40 -20.60 12.29
N HIS A 86 -16.55 -20.88 10.99
CA HIS A 86 -15.60 -21.66 10.20
C HIS A 86 -14.59 -20.78 9.44
N ARG A 87 -14.74 -19.46 9.54
CA ARG A 87 -13.87 -18.52 8.83
C ARG A 87 -12.59 -18.26 9.63
N ILE A 88 -11.48 -18.29 8.92
CA ILE A 88 -10.17 -17.90 9.38
C ILE A 88 -10.10 -16.38 9.30
N TRP A 89 -10.06 -15.75 10.48
CA TRP A 89 -9.97 -14.30 10.61
C TRP A 89 -8.76 -13.74 9.85
N GLY A 90 -8.98 -12.66 9.11
CA GLY A 90 -7.97 -12.01 8.27
C GLY A 90 -7.58 -12.77 7.00
N MET A 91 -8.12 -13.95 6.73
CA MET A 91 -7.81 -14.69 5.49
C MET A 91 -9.04 -14.85 4.61
N ASP A 92 -10.15 -15.27 5.19
CA ASP A 92 -11.37 -15.49 4.40
C ASP A 92 -12.09 -14.21 4.05
N LEU A 93 -12.63 -14.20 2.85
CA LEU A 93 -13.56 -13.18 2.41
C LEU A 93 -14.84 -13.23 3.26
N ASN A 94 -15.25 -12.08 3.73
CA ASN A 94 -16.63 -11.79 4.14
C ASN A 94 -17.20 -10.73 3.18
N LYS A 95 -18.49 -10.39 3.31
CA LYS A 95 -19.12 -9.39 2.43
C LYS A 95 -18.46 -8.01 2.53
N ALA A 96 -18.07 -7.57 3.72
CA ALA A 96 -17.39 -6.30 3.92
C ALA A 96 -16.03 -6.29 3.23
N ALA A 97 -15.19 -7.30 3.49
CA ALA A 97 -13.89 -7.49 2.84
C ALA A 97 -14.00 -7.61 1.31
N LEU A 98 -15.09 -8.19 0.79
CA LEU A 98 -15.37 -8.18 -0.65
C LEU A 98 -15.69 -6.77 -1.17
N GLY A 99 -16.48 -5.98 -0.42
CA GLY A 99 -16.73 -4.57 -0.73
C GLY A 99 -15.45 -3.72 -0.71
N CYS A 100 -14.61 -3.90 0.31
CA CYS A 100 -13.25 -3.34 0.35
C CYS A 100 -12.49 -3.70 -0.94
N ALA A 101 -12.39 -5.00 -1.23
CA ALA A 101 -11.63 -5.49 -2.38
C ALA A 101 -12.11 -4.92 -3.71
N LEU A 102 -13.43 -4.89 -3.95
CA LEU A 102 -14.01 -4.33 -5.18
C LEU A 102 -13.79 -2.82 -5.29
N SER A 103 -13.77 -2.08 -4.17
CA SER A 103 -13.46 -0.65 -4.15
C SER A 103 -12.03 -0.39 -4.63
N HIS A 104 -11.06 -1.15 -4.13
CA HIS A 104 -9.67 -1.06 -4.55
C HIS A 104 -9.49 -1.54 -6.00
N ILE A 105 -10.11 -2.64 -6.41
CA ILE A 105 -10.05 -3.14 -7.80
C ILE A 105 -10.58 -2.09 -8.77
N HIS A 106 -11.71 -1.45 -8.46
CA HIS A 106 -12.25 -0.36 -9.28
C HIS A 106 -11.27 0.81 -9.38
N LEU A 107 -10.69 1.22 -8.24
CA LEU A 107 -9.70 2.29 -8.21
C LEU A 107 -8.40 1.93 -8.96
N TRP A 108 -7.92 0.68 -8.87
CA TRP A 108 -6.75 0.22 -9.60
C TRP A 108 -6.99 0.23 -11.10
N ALA A 109 -8.18 -0.18 -11.57
CA ALA A 109 -8.54 -0.08 -12.98
C ALA A 109 -8.49 1.37 -13.47
N ARG A 110 -8.98 2.30 -12.65
CA ARG A 110 -8.90 3.74 -12.93
C ARG A 110 -7.45 4.24 -12.97
N ILE A 111 -6.64 3.92 -11.96
CA ILE A 111 -5.21 4.33 -11.91
C ILE A 111 -4.43 3.75 -13.08
N ALA A 112 -4.68 2.48 -13.44
CA ALA A 112 -4.08 1.83 -14.60
C ALA A 112 -4.39 2.55 -15.92
N ALA A 113 -5.62 3.09 -16.06
CA ALA A 113 -6.07 3.85 -17.22
C ALA A 113 -5.58 5.31 -17.25
N LEU A 114 -5.31 5.91 -16.08
CA LEU A 114 -4.73 7.26 -15.99
C LEU A 114 -3.26 7.30 -16.41
N GLY A 115 -2.54 6.19 -16.21
CA GLY A 115 -1.12 6.13 -16.55
C GLY A 115 -0.87 6.45 -18.01
N ARG A 116 0.06 7.37 -18.26
CA ARG A 116 0.44 7.73 -19.63
C ARG A 116 0.99 6.49 -20.33
N VAL A 117 0.44 6.15 -21.49
CA VAL A 117 1.07 5.16 -22.39
C VAL A 117 2.29 5.85 -23.00
N SER A 118 3.44 5.69 -22.35
CA SER A 118 4.69 6.24 -22.87
C SER A 118 5.14 5.40 -24.07
N ASN A 119 4.77 5.84 -25.28
CA ASN A 119 5.48 5.45 -26.50
C ASN A 119 6.83 6.19 -26.49
N VAL A 120 7.78 5.74 -25.68
CA VAL A 120 9.12 6.35 -25.66
C VAL A 120 9.87 5.90 -26.90
N SER A 121 9.98 6.80 -27.88
CA SER A 121 10.98 6.69 -28.95
C SER A 121 12.38 6.82 -28.33
N ALA A 122 13.34 6.05 -28.83
CA ALA A 122 14.63 5.73 -28.20
C ALA A 122 15.65 6.89 -28.05
N GLU A 123 15.25 8.16 -28.17
CA GLU A 123 16.18 9.28 -28.36
C GLU A 123 15.92 10.51 -27.47
N ALA A 124 15.67 10.35 -26.16
CA ALA A 124 15.62 11.47 -25.21
C ALA A 124 16.74 11.40 -24.15
N PRO A 125 17.39 12.52 -23.77
CA PRO A 125 18.51 12.54 -22.83
C PRO A 125 18.11 12.17 -21.39
N ALA A 126 19.11 11.68 -20.66
CA ALA A 126 19.04 11.02 -19.36
C ALA A 126 18.76 11.94 -18.15
N GLU A 127 17.54 12.47 -18.05
CA GLU A 127 16.92 12.68 -16.74
C GLU A 127 15.80 11.65 -16.61
N ALA A 128 15.93 10.74 -15.63
CA ALA A 128 14.90 9.75 -15.38
C ALA A 128 13.61 10.49 -14.99
N PRO A 129 12.51 10.36 -15.76
CA PRO A 129 11.29 11.10 -15.46
C PRO A 129 10.79 10.74 -14.07
N SER A 130 10.28 11.74 -13.33
CA SER A 130 9.65 11.53 -12.02
C SER A 130 8.58 10.45 -12.14
N LYS A 131 8.68 9.40 -11.31
CA LYS A 131 7.75 8.27 -11.36
C LYS A 131 6.34 8.73 -11.03
N GLU A 132 5.42 8.57 -11.98
CA GLU A 132 3.99 8.86 -11.79
C GLU A 132 3.44 7.95 -10.69
N CYS A 133 2.88 8.54 -9.63
CA CYS A 133 2.27 7.78 -8.56
C CYS A 133 1.07 8.46 -7.92
N PHE A 134 0.26 7.63 -7.27
CA PHE A 134 -0.99 7.99 -6.63
C PHE A 134 -0.95 7.54 -5.18
N LEU A 135 -1.41 8.40 -4.27
CA LEU A 135 -1.63 8.04 -2.87
C LEU A 135 -3.06 7.55 -2.74
N VAL A 136 -3.24 6.34 -2.25
CA VAL A 136 -4.54 5.79 -1.91
C VAL A 136 -4.67 5.75 -0.40
N LEU A 137 -5.80 6.27 0.09
CA LEU A 137 -6.20 6.28 1.48
C LEU A 137 -7.57 5.61 1.63
N GLU A 138 -7.79 4.90 2.73
CA GLU A 138 -9.13 4.57 3.24
C GLU A 138 -9.58 5.62 4.26
N ASP A 139 -10.89 5.75 4.44
CA ASP A 139 -11.53 6.74 5.32
C ASP A 139 -11.22 6.59 6.82
N ASP A 140 -10.60 5.48 7.20
CA ASP A 140 -10.14 5.17 8.56
C ASP A 140 -8.63 5.40 8.76
N SER A 141 -7.94 6.03 7.81
CA SER A 141 -6.51 6.35 7.96
C SER A 141 -6.23 7.49 8.92
N THR A 142 -5.24 7.32 9.79
CA THR A 142 -4.71 8.37 10.68
C THR A 142 -3.21 8.53 10.50
N LEU A 143 -2.69 9.72 10.81
CA LEU A 143 -1.26 9.91 10.98
C LEU A 143 -0.77 9.11 12.19
N VAL A 144 0.43 8.55 12.08
CA VAL A 144 1.19 8.12 13.26
C VAL A 144 1.79 9.40 13.86
N ASP A 145 1.27 9.80 15.03
CA ASP A 145 1.83 10.91 15.79
C ASP A 145 3.20 10.48 16.35
N ASP A 146 4.21 11.37 16.31
CA ASP A 146 5.54 11.10 16.87
C ASP A 146 5.56 11.12 18.43
N ASN A 147 4.40 10.98 19.07
CA ASN A 147 4.15 11.32 20.49
C ASN A 147 4.35 10.15 21.49
N ASP A 148 5.27 9.22 21.23
CA ASP A 148 5.70 8.24 22.24
C ASP A 148 6.95 8.67 23.04
N GLY A 149 7.21 9.98 23.14
CA GLY A 149 8.36 10.49 23.89
C GLY A 149 8.17 11.89 24.46
N ASP A 150 7.65 11.94 25.69
CA ASP A 150 7.94 12.93 26.73
C ASP A 150 7.75 14.42 26.39
N SER A 151 6.56 14.91 26.76
CA SER A 151 6.25 16.32 26.95
C SER A 151 7.14 16.92 28.06
N GLY A 152 8.33 17.41 27.71
CA GLY A 152 9.19 18.06 28.72
C GLY A 152 10.40 18.86 28.24
N SER A 153 10.86 18.74 26.99
CA SER A 153 12.08 19.44 26.56
C SER A 153 11.80 20.60 25.58
N PRO A 154 11.97 21.87 26.00
CA PRO A 154 11.62 23.06 25.20
C PRO A 154 12.63 23.39 24.08
N ALA A 155 13.45 22.43 23.64
CA ALA A 155 14.55 22.68 22.70
C ALA A 155 14.58 21.74 21.47
N ALA A 156 13.62 20.82 21.32
CA ALA A 156 13.60 19.96 20.14
C ALA A 156 13.10 20.77 18.92
N PRO A 157 13.78 20.67 17.75
CA PRO A 157 13.26 21.23 16.51
C PRO A 157 11.90 20.62 16.18
N PRO A 158 10.99 21.36 15.50
CA PRO A 158 9.67 20.85 15.15
C PRO A 158 9.81 19.56 14.33
N SER A 159 9.00 18.55 14.67
CA SER A 159 8.95 17.31 13.91
C SER A 159 8.61 17.61 12.44
N PRO A 160 9.31 16.96 11.48
CA PRO A 160 9.08 17.18 10.07
C PRO A 160 7.64 16.82 9.68
N SER A 161 7.07 17.55 8.72
CA SER A 161 5.70 17.32 8.25
C SER A 161 5.53 15.90 7.68
N PHE A 162 4.29 15.41 7.62
CA PHE A 162 4.01 14.11 7.00
C PHE A 162 4.57 14.02 5.58
N LEU A 163 4.36 15.05 4.75
CA LEU A 163 4.87 15.08 3.37
C LEU A 163 6.40 15.05 3.32
N ASP A 164 7.09 15.76 4.21
CA ASP A 164 8.57 15.72 4.27
C ASP A 164 9.07 14.34 4.71
N ARG A 165 8.39 13.69 5.65
CA ARG A 165 8.70 12.31 6.06
C ARG A 165 8.45 11.33 4.91
N LEU A 166 7.33 11.46 4.21
CA LEU A 166 6.98 10.62 3.07
C LEU A 166 7.99 10.79 1.93
N GLN A 167 8.27 12.03 1.52
CA GLN A 167 9.23 12.37 0.47
C GLN A 167 10.62 11.80 0.78
N ARG A 168 11.12 12.00 2.01
CA ARG A 168 12.45 11.51 2.41
C ARG A 168 12.56 9.99 2.47
N ARG A 169 11.47 9.29 2.81
CA ARG A 169 11.49 7.82 2.84
C ARG A 169 11.31 7.22 1.46
N VAL A 170 10.41 7.77 0.65
CA VAL A 170 10.18 7.30 -0.71
C VAL A 170 11.40 7.53 -1.60
N SER A 171 12.20 8.58 -1.38
CA SER A 171 13.46 8.78 -2.10
C SER A 171 14.52 7.70 -1.84
N ARG A 172 14.32 6.86 -0.82
CA ARG A 172 15.18 5.71 -0.48
C ARG A 172 14.63 4.37 -0.99
N VAL A 173 13.39 4.36 -1.52
CA VAL A 173 12.78 3.15 -2.06
C VAL A 173 13.45 2.81 -3.40
N PRO A 174 13.85 1.55 -3.63
CA PRO A 174 14.43 1.13 -4.90
C PRO A 174 13.55 1.53 -6.11
N PRO A 175 14.13 2.05 -7.20
CA PRO A 175 13.39 2.75 -8.25
C PRO A 175 12.44 1.87 -9.06
N ASP A 176 12.52 0.56 -8.95
CA ASP A 176 11.65 -0.42 -9.60
C ASP A 176 10.29 -0.62 -8.87
N TRP A 177 10.11 -0.01 -7.69
CA TRP A 177 8.88 -0.16 -6.89
C TRP A 177 7.58 0.09 -7.65
N GLU A 178 6.59 -0.76 -7.45
CA GLU A 178 5.27 -0.65 -8.08
C GLU A 178 4.21 -0.23 -7.07
N LEU A 179 4.41 -0.59 -5.80
CA LEU A 179 3.59 -0.23 -4.64
C LEU A 179 4.47 0.05 -3.41
N VAL A 180 4.14 1.08 -2.63
CA VAL A 180 4.78 1.36 -1.34
C VAL A 180 3.72 1.50 -0.27
N TYR A 181 3.75 0.60 0.72
CA TYR A 181 2.94 0.66 1.92
C TYR A 181 3.36 1.86 2.79
N VAL A 182 2.44 2.81 2.98
CA VAL A 182 2.62 4.00 3.83
C VAL A 182 2.09 3.73 5.24
N SER A 183 1.02 2.95 5.33
CA SER A 183 0.63 2.17 6.50
C SER A 183 0.99 0.70 6.30
N GLY A 184 0.91 -0.10 7.36
CA GLY A 184 1.15 -1.53 7.24
C GLY A 184 1.29 -2.20 8.60
N LEU A 185 0.81 -3.44 8.70
CA LEU A 185 1.00 -4.28 9.88
C LEU A 185 1.90 -5.47 9.53
N ASP A 186 3.12 -5.46 10.05
CA ASP A 186 4.05 -6.59 10.02
C ASP A 186 3.72 -7.57 11.15
N THR A 187 2.74 -8.43 10.89
CA THR A 187 2.21 -9.39 11.88
C THR A 187 3.28 -10.36 12.39
N ALA A 188 4.27 -10.69 11.56
CA ALA A 188 5.34 -11.64 11.87
C ALA A 188 6.65 -10.97 12.34
N ARG A 189 6.70 -9.63 12.43
CA ARG A 189 7.89 -8.84 12.81
C ARG A 189 9.12 -9.16 11.96
N GLN A 190 8.93 -9.35 10.66
CA GLN A 190 9.97 -9.72 9.70
C GLN A 190 10.68 -8.51 9.06
N CYS A 191 10.00 -7.36 8.94
CA CYS A 191 10.52 -6.15 8.30
C CYS A 191 11.90 -5.69 8.84
N PRO A 192 12.24 -5.79 10.14
CA PRO A 192 13.57 -5.45 10.65
C PRO A 192 14.72 -6.25 10.01
N TYR A 193 14.44 -7.46 9.52
CA TYR A 193 15.42 -8.34 8.88
C TYR A 193 15.41 -8.23 7.34
N MET A 194 14.57 -7.35 6.80
CA MET A 194 14.30 -7.21 5.37
C MET A 194 14.52 -5.78 4.88
N GLN A 195 15.28 -4.98 5.64
CA GLN A 195 15.60 -3.60 5.28
C GLN A 195 16.45 -3.53 4.02
N VAL A 196 16.04 -2.65 3.10
CA VAL A 196 16.80 -2.32 1.87
C VAL A 196 17.40 -0.93 1.94
N ALA A 197 16.87 -0.08 2.81
CA ALA A 197 17.40 1.23 3.15
C ALA A 197 16.88 1.64 4.54
N GLU A 198 17.43 2.72 5.09
CA GLU A 198 16.93 3.27 6.36
C GLU A 198 15.45 3.64 6.25
N GLY A 199 14.62 2.92 7.01
CA GLY A 199 13.18 3.10 7.07
C GLY A 199 12.39 2.53 5.88
N VAL A 200 13.02 1.65 5.08
CA VAL A 200 12.39 0.95 3.95
C VAL A 200 12.75 -0.53 4.00
N ALA A 201 11.75 -1.39 3.96
CA ALA A 201 11.93 -2.84 3.91
C ALA A 201 11.15 -3.46 2.74
N HIS A 202 11.60 -4.64 2.30
CA HIS A 202 10.77 -5.52 1.50
C HIS A 202 9.50 -5.92 2.27
N VAL A 203 8.42 -6.18 1.54
CA VAL A 203 7.16 -6.61 2.13
C VAL A 203 7.16 -8.14 2.35
N PRO A 204 7.00 -8.62 3.59
CA PRO A 204 6.86 -10.05 3.86
C PRO A 204 5.49 -10.60 3.43
N GLN A 205 5.37 -11.92 3.36
CA GLN A 205 4.06 -12.57 3.25
C GLN A 205 3.17 -12.18 4.44
N TYR A 206 1.88 -11.95 4.20
CA TYR A 206 0.92 -11.56 5.24
C TYR A 206 1.22 -10.23 5.92
N HIS A 207 1.95 -9.32 5.23
CA HIS A 207 1.87 -7.91 5.56
C HIS A 207 0.44 -7.43 5.32
N ARG A 208 -0.17 -6.81 6.33
CA ARG A 208 -1.61 -6.51 6.33
C ARG A 208 -1.89 -5.03 6.17
N THR A 209 -3.17 -4.75 5.95
CA THR A 209 -3.82 -3.44 5.77
C THR A 209 -3.66 -2.85 4.36
N THR A 210 -4.71 -2.14 3.92
CA THR A 210 -4.78 -1.43 2.63
C THR A 210 -5.08 0.05 2.83
N ASN A 211 -5.08 0.52 4.08
CA ASN A 211 -5.60 1.83 4.42
C ASN A 211 -4.74 2.98 3.88
N ALA A 212 -3.42 2.83 3.69
CA ALA A 212 -2.61 3.86 3.04
C ALA A 212 -1.43 3.27 2.25
N TYR A 213 -1.39 3.55 0.94
CA TYR A 213 -0.27 3.14 0.08
C TYR A 213 -0.08 4.06 -1.12
N LEU A 214 1.15 4.13 -1.62
CA LEU A 214 1.46 4.68 -2.94
C LEU A 214 1.40 3.57 -3.98
N VAL A 215 0.87 3.88 -5.16
CA VAL A 215 0.83 2.94 -6.28
C VAL A 215 1.09 3.64 -7.60
N THR A 216 1.80 2.95 -8.48
CA THR A 216 2.04 3.40 -9.86
C THR A 216 0.97 2.82 -10.80
N PRO A 217 0.74 3.39 -11.99
CA PRO A 217 -0.15 2.76 -12.99
C PRO A 217 0.26 1.33 -13.35
N ARG A 218 1.56 1.05 -13.38
CA ARG A 218 2.10 -0.31 -13.58
C ARG A 218 1.72 -1.20 -12.41
N GLY A 219 1.95 -0.77 -11.17
CA GLY A 219 1.56 -1.51 -9.96
C GLY A 219 0.07 -1.79 -9.90
N ALA A 220 -0.79 -0.84 -10.26
CA ALA A 220 -2.22 -1.05 -10.33
C ALA A 220 -2.61 -2.17 -11.33
N ARG A 221 -1.95 -2.24 -12.50
CA ARG A 221 -2.15 -3.35 -13.45
C ARG A 221 -1.69 -4.69 -12.89
N ARG A 222 -0.56 -4.72 -12.18
CA ARG A 222 -0.05 -5.94 -11.55
C ARG A 222 -0.99 -6.42 -10.45
N LEU A 223 -1.47 -5.52 -9.59
CA LEU A 223 -2.46 -5.82 -8.56
C LEU A 223 -3.76 -6.40 -9.13
N LEU A 224 -4.28 -5.84 -10.23
CA LEU A 224 -5.42 -6.42 -10.94
C LEU A 224 -5.14 -7.84 -11.44
N ALA A 225 -3.94 -8.08 -11.99
CA ALA A 225 -3.55 -9.38 -12.52
C ALA A 225 -3.29 -10.44 -11.44
N THR A 226 -2.81 -10.04 -10.26
CA THR A 226 -2.44 -10.98 -9.18
C THR A 226 -3.54 -11.20 -8.15
N CYS A 227 -4.43 -10.22 -7.93
CA CYS A 227 -5.49 -10.33 -6.93
C CYS A 227 -6.83 -10.82 -7.50
N VAL A 228 -7.04 -10.78 -8.82
CA VAL A 228 -8.30 -11.22 -9.46
C VAL A 228 -8.08 -12.55 -10.20
N PRO A 229 -8.90 -13.59 -9.97
CA PRO A 229 -10.05 -13.64 -9.06
C PRO A 229 -9.65 -13.75 -7.57
N LEU A 230 -10.42 -13.10 -6.70
CA LEU A 230 -10.19 -13.09 -5.26
C LEU A 230 -10.50 -14.47 -4.65
N THR A 231 -9.54 -14.97 -3.87
CA THR A 231 -9.72 -16.17 -3.04
C THR A 231 -9.68 -15.83 -1.55
N PHE A 232 -8.84 -14.89 -1.16
CA PHE A 232 -8.66 -14.41 0.20
C PHE A 232 -9.01 -12.92 0.29
N GLN A 233 -9.01 -12.36 1.50
CA GLN A 233 -9.03 -10.91 1.70
C GLN A 233 -7.94 -10.22 0.85
N LEU A 234 -8.21 -8.97 0.47
CA LEU A 234 -7.37 -8.26 -0.50
C LEU A 234 -5.91 -8.13 -0.03
N ASP A 235 -5.70 -7.73 1.22
CA ASP A 235 -4.38 -7.55 1.82
C ASP A 235 -3.54 -8.85 1.79
N THR A 236 -4.20 -9.99 2.02
CA THR A 236 -3.61 -11.31 1.90
C THR A 236 -3.27 -11.59 0.45
N SER A 237 -4.22 -11.40 -0.46
CA SER A 237 -4.03 -11.64 -1.91
C SER A 237 -2.86 -10.82 -2.48
N MET A 238 -2.70 -9.57 -2.05
CA MET A 238 -1.60 -8.68 -2.45
C MET A 238 -0.21 -9.18 -2.04
N THR A 239 -0.14 -10.06 -1.03
CA THR A 239 1.12 -10.52 -0.44
C THR A 239 1.38 -12.01 -0.61
N MET A 240 0.60 -12.72 -1.44
CA MET A 240 0.74 -14.17 -1.63
C MET A 240 1.89 -14.57 -2.56
N ASN A 241 2.23 -13.75 -3.57
CA ASN A 241 3.29 -14.10 -4.52
C ASN A 241 4.67 -13.76 -3.94
N VAL A 242 5.23 -14.68 -3.15
CA VAL A 242 6.51 -14.49 -2.46
C VAL A 242 7.62 -15.40 -2.98
N GLY A 243 8.86 -14.93 -2.87
CA GLY A 243 10.04 -15.73 -3.16
C GLY A 243 11.34 -15.05 -2.72
N TYR A 244 12.46 -15.63 -3.16
CA TYR A 244 13.79 -15.13 -2.83
C TYR A 244 14.32 -14.19 -3.92
N PRO A 245 15.20 -13.23 -3.59
CA PRO A 245 15.84 -12.40 -4.59
C PRO A 245 16.59 -13.27 -5.63
N PRO A 246 16.61 -12.87 -6.92
CA PRO A 246 17.40 -13.54 -7.94
C PRO A 246 18.87 -13.67 -7.54
N GLY A 247 19.45 -14.86 -7.69
CA GLY A 247 20.88 -15.09 -7.41
C GLY A 247 21.20 -15.45 -5.95
N VAL A 248 20.22 -15.47 -5.05
CA VAL A 248 20.40 -16.06 -3.71
C VAL A 248 20.25 -17.57 -3.82
N ALA A 249 21.37 -18.27 -4.05
CA ALA A 249 21.41 -19.71 -3.80
C ALA A 249 21.21 -19.94 -2.30
N ASN A 250 20.41 -20.95 -1.93
CA ASN A 250 20.27 -21.48 -0.57
C ASN A 250 21.64 -21.96 -0.04
N SER A 251 22.55 -21.05 0.26
CA SER A 251 23.69 -21.33 1.10
C SER A 251 23.19 -21.28 2.53
N ALA A 252 23.53 -22.28 3.34
CA ALA A 252 23.08 -22.45 4.73
C ALA A 252 23.46 -21.27 5.67
N HIS A 253 24.02 -20.18 5.14
CA HIS A 253 24.58 -19.05 5.86
C HIS A 253 23.99 -17.69 5.48
N VAL A 254 23.11 -17.61 4.47
CA VAL A 254 22.43 -16.36 4.10
C VAL A 254 20.97 -16.41 4.57
N LYS A 255 20.65 -15.66 5.64
CA LYS A 255 19.31 -15.52 6.21
C LYS A 255 18.45 -14.54 5.41
N THR A 256 18.27 -14.75 4.11
CA THR A 256 17.31 -13.95 3.33
C THR A 256 15.92 -14.51 3.53
N LEU A 257 14.98 -13.67 3.97
CA LEU A 257 13.57 -14.05 4.07
C LEU A 257 12.86 -13.87 2.72
N PRO A 258 11.89 -14.72 2.38
CA PRO A 258 11.08 -14.53 1.18
C PRO A 258 10.25 -13.25 1.31
N HIS A 259 10.07 -12.54 0.20
CA HIS A 259 9.28 -11.31 0.11
C HIS A 259 8.38 -11.32 -1.11
N VAL A 260 7.41 -10.42 -1.13
CA VAL A 260 6.48 -10.26 -2.26
C VAL A 260 7.25 -9.86 -3.52
N LEU A 261 7.10 -10.65 -4.58
CA LEU A 261 7.75 -10.46 -5.87
C LEU A 261 6.88 -9.70 -6.88
N ASP A 262 5.56 -9.71 -6.69
CA ASP A 262 4.62 -9.15 -7.66
C ASP A 262 3.30 -8.68 -7.00
N PRO A 263 2.99 -7.37 -7.01
CA PRO A 263 3.84 -6.28 -7.52
C PRO A 263 5.14 -6.15 -6.72
N VAL A 264 6.17 -5.53 -7.31
CA VAL A 264 7.39 -5.17 -6.57
C VAL A 264 7.03 -4.15 -5.51
N CYS A 265 6.96 -4.56 -4.25
CA CYS A 265 6.47 -3.70 -3.17
C CYS A 265 7.43 -3.56 -1.99
N TYR A 266 7.34 -2.39 -1.38
CA TYR A 266 8.12 -2.00 -0.21
C TYR A 266 7.20 -1.45 0.87
N THR A 267 7.65 -1.46 2.11
CA THR A 267 6.92 -0.88 3.24
C THR A 267 7.80 0.11 4.00
N LEU A 268 7.20 1.23 4.38
CA LEU A 268 7.86 2.24 5.21
C LEU A 268 7.88 1.78 6.67
N GLN A 269 9.04 1.90 7.32
CA GLN A 269 9.26 1.43 8.69
C GLN A 269 9.89 2.53 9.56
N PRO A 270 9.30 2.89 10.72
CA PRO A 270 7.92 2.58 11.12
C PRO A 270 6.90 3.12 10.10
N PRO A 271 5.64 2.68 10.07
CA PRO A 271 4.64 3.25 9.16
C PRO A 271 4.43 4.76 9.43
N LEU A 272 4.00 5.52 8.42
CA LEU A 272 3.67 6.95 8.56
C LEU A 272 2.18 7.20 8.80
N MET A 273 1.36 6.23 8.42
CA MET A 273 -0.07 6.20 8.68
C MET A 273 -0.47 4.86 9.30
N GLN A 274 -1.59 4.83 10.00
CA GLN A 274 -2.15 3.63 10.59
C GLN A 274 -3.66 3.62 10.44
N GLN A 275 -4.26 2.45 10.60
CA GLN A 275 -5.71 2.30 10.60
C GLN A 275 -6.27 2.71 11.97
N SER A 276 -7.30 3.56 11.97
CA SER A 276 -8.00 3.98 13.19
C SER A 276 -8.87 2.85 13.72
N ALA A 277 -8.70 2.47 14.98
CA ALA A 277 -9.66 1.62 15.67
C ALA A 277 -10.85 2.41 16.25
N GLN A 278 -10.80 3.74 16.28
CA GLN A 278 -11.73 4.58 17.07
C GLN A 278 -13.14 4.68 16.47
N LEU A 279 -13.30 4.48 15.16
CA LEU A 279 -14.58 4.61 14.46
C LEU A 279 -15.15 3.27 13.97
N GLY A 280 -14.60 2.14 14.43
CA GLY A 280 -14.88 0.80 13.91
C GLY A 280 -14.38 0.61 12.47
N THR A 281 -14.41 -0.61 11.93
CA THR A 281 -13.96 -0.93 10.56
C THR A 281 -15.11 -1.50 9.72
N ASP A 282 -16.10 -0.68 9.35
CA ASP A 282 -17.27 -1.12 8.53
C ASP A 282 -16.89 -1.71 7.17
N ILE A 283 -15.70 -1.39 6.67
CA ILE A 283 -15.18 -1.87 5.38
C ILE A 283 -14.68 -3.32 5.50
N GLN A 284 -14.46 -3.83 6.72
CA GLN A 284 -13.88 -5.16 6.96
C GLN A 284 -14.69 -6.03 7.95
N GLN A 285 -15.71 -5.47 8.62
CA GLN A 285 -16.61 -6.16 9.56
C GLN A 285 -17.91 -6.65 8.92
#